data_AF-A0A448ZCU4-F1
#
_entry.id   AF-A0A448ZCU4-F1
#
_cell.length_a   1.000
_cell.length_b   1.000
_cell.length_c   1.000
_cell.angle_alpha   90.00
_cell.angle_beta   90.00
_cell.angle_gamma   90.00
#
_symmetry.space_group_name_H-M   'P 1'
#
loop_
_entity.id
_entity.type
_entity.pdbx_description
1 polymer ?
#
loop_
_entity_poly.entity_id
_entity_poly.type
_entity_poly.pdbx_seq_one_letter_code
_entity_poly.pdbx_strand_id
1 'polypeptide(L)'
;MFSYASSFNQPIGDWDVSSVTSMNGMFFRASYLNQPIGDWDVSGVNDMAYMFHGAIRFNQPVGDWNMSRVTYAQFMFFAAHDFNQPISDWNMSSLTDAMKMFYVAYDFNQPIGDWDTSSLKNARGMLGGQNFNQPIGDWDTSSVTDMSGMFSNTTSFDQPIGTWNTSSVEGMGRMFYSSHFNQPLDEWDVSAVAHMFLMFDGATNFNQCLGSWAEKTPDYVSVFGMFDNSACPNTSDPDKTKGPWCQTSNDSCGHLVSSDCANEKGFTIKRKYIECNELSELSDRERNALCRKKVPKQACPGVCDRRCICKDKKRFSIKKNRKHIFKGSYKCRNVGKQNQPSCDTKAKKRLLVKDLCPKKCDSCLT
;
A
#
# COMPACT_ATOMS: atom_id res chain seq x y z
N MET A 1 -34.21 -12.01 -5.32
CA MET A 1 -35.63 -11.77 -5.70
C MET A 1 -35.78 -11.53 -7.21
N PHE A 2 -34.96 -10.68 -7.84
CA PHE A 2 -34.89 -10.50 -9.30
C PHE A 2 -33.62 -11.14 -9.92
N SER A 3 -33.16 -12.24 -9.33
CA SER A 3 -31.99 -12.96 -9.84
C SER A 3 -32.27 -13.50 -11.26
N TYR A 4 -31.32 -13.32 -12.17
CA TYR A 4 -31.38 -13.64 -13.60
C TYR A 4 -32.46 -12.91 -14.41
N ALA A 5 -33.13 -11.91 -13.83
CA ALA A 5 -34.10 -11.09 -14.55
C ALA A 5 -33.37 -10.06 -15.43
N SER A 6 -32.70 -10.53 -16.50
CA SER A 6 -31.76 -9.74 -17.30
C SER A 6 -32.35 -8.41 -17.80
N SER A 7 -33.61 -8.42 -18.26
CA SER A 7 -34.32 -7.25 -18.77
C SER A 7 -35.03 -6.40 -17.69
N PHE A 8 -34.93 -6.76 -16.41
CA PHE A 8 -35.65 -6.06 -15.35
C PHE A 8 -35.11 -4.65 -15.15
N ASN A 9 -36.01 -3.67 -15.23
CA ASN A 9 -35.74 -2.25 -14.98
C ASN A 9 -37.04 -1.50 -14.66
N GLN A 10 -37.91 -2.11 -13.84
CA GLN A 10 -39.23 -1.55 -13.50
C GLN A 10 -39.14 -0.73 -12.20
N PRO A 11 -40.01 0.27 -12.00
CA PRO A 11 -39.98 1.12 -10.81
C PRO A 11 -40.07 0.33 -9.51
N ILE A 12 -39.08 0.53 -8.63
CA ILE A 12 -38.98 -0.08 -7.29
C ILE A 12 -38.47 0.89 -6.21
N GLY A 13 -38.30 2.17 -6.55
CA GLY A 13 -37.75 3.18 -5.64
C GLY A 13 -38.57 3.33 -4.35
N ASP A 14 -39.91 3.23 -4.46
CA ASP A 14 -40.85 3.45 -3.35
C ASP A 14 -41.02 2.24 -2.42
N TRP A 15 -40.20 1.20 -2.56
CA TRP A 15 -40.31 0.00 -1.73
C TRP A 15 -39.81 0.25 -0.31
N ASP A 16 -40.62 -0.14 0.68
CA ASP A 16 -40.16 -0.22 2.05
C ASP A 16 -39.32 -1.49 2.25
N VAL A 17 -38.00 -1.29 2.40
CA VAL A 17 -37.01 -2.34 2.66
C VAL A 17 -36.41 -2.25 4.06
N SER A 18 -36.95 -1.40 4.95
CA SER A 18 -36.39 -1.11 6.28
C SER A 18 -36.26 -2.34 7.19
N SER A 19 -37.09 -3.36 6.95
CA SER A 19 -37.08 -4.62 7.70
C SER A 19 -36.21 -5.71 7.07
N VAL A 20 -35.60 -5.45 5.91
CA VAL A 20 -34.77 -6.43 5.20
C VAL A 20 -33.41 -6.54 5.89
N THR A 21 -32.99 -7.78 6.16
CA THR A 21 -31.69 -8.07 6.80
C THR A 21 -30.65 -8.65 5.83
N SER A 22 -31.10 -9.20 4.70
CA SER A 22 -30.25 -9.72 3.63
C SER A 22 -30.80 -9.33 2.26
N MET A 23 -29.93 -8.78 1.43
CA MET A 23 -30.18 -8.44 0.01
C MET A 23 -29.36 -9.34 -0.93
N ASN A 24 -28.94 -10.51 -0.43
CA ASN A 24 -28.10 -11.43 -1.17
C ASN A 24 -28.68 -11.77 -2.54
N GLY A 25 -27.92 -11.48 -3.59
CA GLY A 25 -28.28 -11.78 -4.97
C GLY A 25 -29.60 -11.16 -5.43
N MET A 26 -30.04 -10.06 -4.82
CA MET A 26 -31.35 -9.45 -5.13
C MET A 26 -31.48 -9.14 -6.63
N PHE A 27 -30.41 -8.64 -7.26
CA PHE A 27 -30.33 -8.30 -8.69
C PHE A 27 -29.20 -9.02 -9.42
N PHE A 28 -28.81 -10.21 -8.94
CA PHE A 28 -27.80 -11.03 -9.59
C PHE A 28 -28.17 -11.24 -11.07
N ARG A 29 -27.28 -10.87 -12.00
CA ARG A 29 -27.46 -10.96 -13.46
C ARG A 29 -28.67 -10.18 -14.02
N ALA A 30 -29.20 -9.18 -13.31
CA ALA A 30 -30.19 -8.25 -13.83
C ALA A 30 -29.53 -7.15 -14.69
N SER A 31 -29.00 -7.53 -15.86
CA SER A 31 -28.06 -6.69 -16.63
C SER A 31 -28.58 -5.31 -17.07
N TYR A 32 -29.90 -5.13 -17.19
CA TYR A 32 -30.52 -3.85 -17.57
C TYR A 32 -31.03 -3.01 -16.38
N LEU A 33 -30.88 -3.48 -15.14
CA LEU A 33 -31.29 -2.72 -13.97
C LEU A 33 -30.51 -1.40 -13.87
N ASN A 34 -31.23 -0.29 -13.74
CA ASN A 34 -30.66 1.03 -13.44
C ASN A 34 -31.70 1.92 -12.74
N GLN A 35 -32.47 1.37 -11.80
CA GLN A 35 -33.55 2.06 -11.09
C GLN A 35 -33.05 2.85 -9.89
N PRO A 36 -33.58 4.08 -9.65
CA PRO A 36 -33.20 4.88 -8.50
C PRO A 36 -33.66 4.19 -7.21
N ILE A 37 -32.70 3.71 -6.43
CA ILE A 37 -32.91 3.02 -5.14
C ILE A 37 -32.10 3.66 -4.01
N GLY A 38 -31.61 4.88 -4.21
CA GLY A 38 -30.82 5.62 -3.23
C GLY A 38 -31.59 5.88 -1.93
N ASP A 39 -32.91 6.03 -2.01
CA ASP A 39 -33.79 6.34 -0.88
C ASP A 39 -34.15 5.12 -0.01
N TRP A 40 -33.67 3.93 -0.37
CA TRP A 40 -33.92 2.72 0.42
C TRP A 40 -33.23 2.77 1.78
N ASP A 41 -33.98 2.48 2.85
CA ASP A 41 -33.41 2.27 4.18
C ASP A 41 -32.78 0.87 4.29
N VAL A 42 -31.46 0.81 4.08
CA VAL A 42 -30.66 -0.42 4.19
C VAL A 42 -30.01 -0.59 5.56
N SER A 43 -30.37 0.23 6.56
CA SER A 43 -29.71 0.21 7.88
C SER A 43 -29.89 -1.10 8.68
N GLY A 44 -30.85 -1.94 8.27
CA GLY A 44 -31.08 -3.29 8.80
C GLY A 44 -30.24 -4.40 8.13
N VAL A 45 -29.64 -4.13 6.97
CA VAL A 45 -29.00 -5.13 6.12
C VAL A 45 -27.59 -5.46 6.61
N ASN A 46 -27.29 -6.76 6.73
CA ASN A 46 -25.94 -7.24 7.06
C ASN A 46 -25.28 -8.05 5.92
N ASP A 47 -26.05 -8.54 4.97
CA ASP A 47 -25.56 -9.30 3.82
C ASP A 47 -26.04 -8.67 2.50
N MET A 48 -25.09 -8.13 1.74
CA MET A 48 -25.29 -7.57 0.39
C MET A 48 -24.53 -8.34 -0.68
N ALA A 49 -24.09 -9.56 -0.37
CA ALA A 49 -23.35 -10.38 -1.30
C ALA A 49 -24.10 -10.57 -2.61
N TYR A 50 -23.39 -10.51 -3.74
CA TYR A 50 -23.94 -10.69 -5.08
C TYR A 50 -25.07 -9.72 -5.50
N MET A 51 -25.40 -8.69 -4.70
CA MET A 51 -26.60 -7.88 -4.90
C MET A 51 -26.70 -7.31 -6.33
N PHE A 52 -25.62 -6.79 -6.88
CA PHE A 52 -25.51 -6.22 -8.24
C PHE A 52 -24.53 -6.99 -9.14
N HIS A 53 -24.18 -8.24 -8.80
CA HIS A 53 -23.27 -9.03 -9.63
C HIS A 53 -23.85 -9.18 -11.04
N GLY A 54 -23.16 -8.68 -12.06
CA GLY A 54 -23.59 -8.72 -13.45
C GLY A 54 -24.77 -7.79 -13.79
N ALA A 55 -25.09 -6.84 -12.92
CA ALA A 55 -25.99 -5.72 -13.22
C ALA A 55 -25.23 -4.66 -14.04
N ILE A 56 -24.91 -5.02 -15.29
CA ILE A 56 -23.96 -4.32 -16.16
C ILE A 56 -24.20 -2.79 -16.21
N ARG A 57 -25.47 -2.37 -16.32
CA ARG A 57 -25.87 -0.96 -16.47
C ARG A 57 -26.15 -0.21 -15.18
N PHE A 58 -25.99 -0.85 -14.02
CA PHE A 58 -26.35 -0.24 -12.76
C PHE A 58 -25.34 0.85 -12.37
N ASN A 59 -25.80 2.09 -12.30
CA ASN A 59 -24.97 3.25 -11.91
C ASN A 59 -25.80 4.31 -11.18
N GLN A 60 -26.72 3.88 -10.32
CA GLN A 60 -27.60 4.79 -9.55
C GLN A 60 -26.96 5.17 -8.22
N PRO A 61 -27.20 6.40 -7.73
CA PRO A 61 -26.60 6.88 -6.49
C PRO A 61 -27.04 6.02 -5.31
N VAL A 62 -26.05 5.46 -4.61
CA VAL A 62 -26.22 4.64 -3.39
C VAL A 62 -25.27 5.11 -2.27
N GLY A 63 -24.65 6.28 -2.43
CA GLY A 63 -23.67 6.83 -1.48
C GLY A 63 -24.25 7.11 -0.09
N ASP A 64 -25.54 7.42 -0.02
CA ASP A 64 -26.25 7.75 1.23
C ASP A 64 -26.70 6.51 2.04
N TRP A 65 -26.44 5.30 1.52
CA TRP A 65 -26.78 4.06 2.22
C TRP A 65 -26.00 3.87 3.52
N ASN A 66 -26.69 3.46 4.57
CA ASN A 66 -26.08 3.13 5.85
C ASN A 66 -25.44 1.73 5.82
N MET A 67 -24.14 1.68 5.52
CA MET A 67 -23.37 0.43 5.41
C MET A 67 -22.82 -0.12 6.74
N SER A 68 -23.08 0.55 7.88
CA SER A 68 -22.44 0.25 9.17
C SER A 68 -22.69 -1.17 9.72
N ARG A 69 -23.73 -1.88 9.23
CA ARG A 69 -24.05 -3.25 9.62
C ARG A 69 -23.64 -4.31 8.59
N VAL A 70 -23.22 -3.89 7.39
CA VAL A 70 -22.89 -4.82 6.32
C VAL A 70 -21.58 -5.54 6.64
N THR A 71 -21.67 -6.86 6.79
CA THR A 71 -20.53 -7.74 7.08
C THR A 71 -20.03 -8.46 5.82
N TYR A 72 -20.94 -8.72 4.89
CA TYR A 72 -20.71 -9.49 3.66
C TYR A 72 -21.08 -8.65 2.43
N ALA A 73 -20.08 -8.34 1.60
CA ALA A 73 -20.27 -7.66 0.32
C ALA A 73 -19.55 -8.40 -0.84
N GLN A 74 -19.26 -9.69 -0.67
CA GLN A 74 -18.62 -10.48 -1.72
C GLN A 74 -19.41 -10.40 -3.02
N PHE A 75 -18.71 -10.14 -4.11
CA PHE A 75 -19.24 -10.00 -5.46
C PHE A 75 -20.33 -8.94 -5.64
N MET A 76 -20.53 -8.02 -4.69
CA MET A 76 -21.67 -7.08 -4.72
C MET A 76 -21.77 -6.33 -6.05
N PHE A 77 -20.66 -5.83 -6.61
CA PHE A 77 -20.59 -5.13 -7.89
C PHE A 77 -19.73 -5.87 -8.94
N PHE A 78 -19.54 -7.19 -8.77
CA PHE A 78 -18.78 -7.99 -9.74
C PHE A 78 -19.39 -7.84 -11.13
N ALA A 79 -18.61 -7.43 -12.13
CA ALA A 79 -19.09 -7.18 -13.50
C ALA A 79 -20.28 -6.20 -13.61
N ALA A 80 -20.45 -5.28 -12.65
CA ALA A 80 -21.30 -4.09 -12.82
C ALA A 80 -20.48 -3.02 -13.56
N HIS A 81 -20.36 -3.21 -14.88
CA HIS A 81 -19.38 -2.48 -15.71
C HIS A 81 -19.47 -0.95 -15.56
N ASP A 82 -20.69 -0.41 -15.54
CA ASP A 82 -20.94 1.03 -15.56
C ASP A 82 -20.91 1.68 -14.15
N PHE A 83 -20.76 0.89 -13.08
CA PHE A 83 -20.88 1.40 -11.70
C PHE A 83 -19.66 2.27 -11.33
N ASN A 84 -19.91 3.55 -11.03
CA ASN A 84 -18.88 4.49 -10.61
C ASN A 84 -19.43 5.61 -9.70
N GLN A 85 -20.38 5.28 -8.82
CA GLN A 85 -21.02 6.26 -7.93
C GLN A 85 -20.18 6.56 -6.69
N PRO A 86 -20.21 7.80 -6.17
CA PRO A 86 -19.46 8.15 -4.95
C PRO A 86 -19.96 7.34 -3.76
N ILE A 87 -19.04 6.63 -3.13
CA ILE A 87 -19.28 5.76 -1.96
C ILE A 87 -18.21 5.95 -0.86
N SER A 88 -17.50 7.08 -0.88
CA SER A 88 -16.48 7.42 0.12
C SER A 88 -17.05 7.45 1.54
N ASP A 89 -18.33 7.82 1.67
CA ASP A 89 -18.98 8.08 2.96
C ASP A 89 -19.58 6.81 3.59
N TRP A 90 -19.48 5.66 2.90
CA TRP A 90 -19.89 4.39 3.44
C TRP A 90 -19.07 4.00 4.68
N ASN A 91 -19.77 3.67 5.78
CA ASN A 91 -19.12 3.12 6.95
C ASN A 91 -18.82 1.63 6.76
N MET A 92 -17.54 1.29 6.61
CA MET A 92 -17.03 -0.07 6.38
C MET A 92 -16.46 -0.77 7.62
N SER A 93 -16.62 -0.19 8.82
CA SER A 93 -16.00 -0.72 10.04
C SER A 93 -16.42 -2.16 10.38
N SER A 94 -17.55 -2.63 9.84
CA SER A 94 -18.09 -3.98 10.06
C SER A 94 -17.83 -4.94 8.90
N LEU A 95 -17.29 -4.47 7.78
CA LEU A 95 -17.08 -5.27 6.58
C LEU A 95 -15.95 -6.28 6.81
N THR A 96 -16.23 -7.56 6.63
CA THR A 96 -15.24 -8.64 6.82
C THR A 96 -14.89 -9.36 5.53
N ASP A 97 -15.83 -9.43 4.58
CA ASP A 97 -15.64 -10.09 3.29
C ASP A 97 -16.02 -9.16 2.13
N ALA A 98 -15.01 -8.75 1.37
CA ALA A 98 -15.13 -7.94 0.16
C ALA A 98 -14.65 -8.70 -1.09
N MET A 99 -14.68 -10.04 -1.04
CA MET A 99 -14.18 -10.88 -2.14
C MET A 99 -14.80 -10.46 -3.46
N LYS A 100 -13.96 -9.99 -4.38
CA LYS A 100 -14.33 -9.60 -5.73
C LYS A 100 -15.46 -8.55 -5.80
N MET A 101 -15.59 -7.70 -4.78
CA MET A 101 -16.66 -6.70 -4.67
C MET A 101 -16.75 -5.82 -5.92
N PHE A 102 -15.63 -5.33 -6.45
CA PHE A 102 -15.55 -4.51 -7.68
C PHE A 102 -14.80 -5.21 -8.82
N TYR A 103 -14.68 -6.54 -8.77
CA TYR A 103 -13.94 -7.25 -9.81
C TYR A 103 -14.64 -7.10 -11.16
N VAL A 104 -13.94 -6.59 -12.17
CA VAL A 104 -14.46 -6.33 -13.52
C VAL A 104 -15.57 -5.24 -13.53
N ALA A 105 -15.65 -4.39 -12.49
CA ALA A 105 -16.40 -3.13 -12.56
C ALA A 105 -15.57 -2.09 -13.32
N TYR A 106 -15.64 -2.12 -14.65
CA TYR A 106 -14.70 -1.41 -15.51
C TYR A 106 -14.62 0.10 -15.24
N ASP A 107 -15.74 0.77 -14.95
CA ASP A 107 -15.73 2.22 -14.74
C ASP A 107 -15.37 2.63 -13.31
N PHE A 108 -15.30 1.69 -12.37
CA PHE A 108 -15.12 2.01 -10.94
C PHE A 108 -13.74 2.61 -10.65
N ASN A 109 -13.71 3.85 -10.17
CA ASN A 109 -12.49 4.56 -9.77
C ASN A 109 -12.75 5.60 -8.66
N GLN A 110 -13.55 5.24 -7.65
CA GLN A 110 -14.00 6.16 -6.59
C GLN A 110 -13.06 6.19 -5.39
N PRO A 111 -12.91 7.35 -4.71
CA PRO A 111 -11.96 7.53 -3.62
C PRO A 111 -12.43 6.82 -2.34
N ILE A 112 -12.02 5.56 -2.19
CA ILE A 112 -12.34 4.70 -1.03
C ILE A 112 -11.20 4.65 0.00
N GLY A 113 -10.24 5.57 -0.07
CA GLY A 113 -9.07 5.61 0.82
C GLY A 113 -9.44 5.85 2.29
N ASP A 114 -10.56 6.53 2.56
CA ASP A 114 -11.03 6.88 3.90
C ASP A 114 -11.90 5.79 4.55
N TRP A 115 -12.09 4.65 3.89
CA TRP A 115 -12.83 3.52 4.48
C TRP A 115 -12.09 2.94 5.67
N ASP A 116 -12.85 2.64 6.73
CA ASP A 116 -12.36 1.84 7.84
C ASP A 116 -12.29 0.36 7.42
N THR A 117 -11.07 -0.13 7.17
CA THR A 117 -10.80 -1.51 6.76
C THR A 117 -10.31 -2.40 7.90
N SER A 118 -10.34 -1.91 9.16
CA SER A 118 -9.74 -2.62 10.31
C SER A 118 -10.36 -4.00 10.59
N SER A 119 -11.60 -4.22 10.16
CA SER A 119 -12.31 -5.52 10.26
C SER A 119 -12.17 -6.40 9.02
N LEU A 120 -11.61 -5.90 7.92
CA LEU A 120 -11.56 -6.62 6.64
C LEU A 120 -10.61 -7.82 6.75
N LYS A 121 -11.11 -9.01 6.36
CA LYS A 121 -10.34 -10.26 6.37
C LYS A 121 -10.07 -10.77 4.95
N ASN A 122 -11.07 -10.70 4.09
CA ASN A 122 -11.01 -11.23 2.74
C ASN A 122 -11.11 -10.11 1.70
N ALA A 123 -9.97 -9.73 1.12
CA ALA A 123 -9.86 -8.73 0.07
C ALA A 123 -9.61 -9.36 -1.32
N ARG A 124 -9.80 -10.69 -1.44
CA ARG A 124 -9.50 -11.47 -2.64
C ARG A 124 -10.18 -10.89 -3.87
N GLY A 125 -9.42 -10.42 -4.83
CA GLY A 125 -9.95 -9.87 -6.08
C GLY A 125 -10.78 -8.60 -5.94
N MET A 126 -10.81 -7.95 -4.77
CA MET A 126 -11.72 -6.84 -4.48
C MET A 126 -11.68 -5.72 -5.54
N LEU A 127 -10.47 -5.38 -6.01
CA LEU A 127 -10.20 -4.25 -6.91
C LEU A 127 -9.61 -4.71 -8.25
N GLY A 128 -9.87 -5.95 -8.69
CA GLY A 128 -9.38 -6.45 -9.97
C GLY A 128 -10.17 -5.86 -11.15
N GLY A 129 -9.53 -5.11 -12.04
CA GLY A 129 -10.19 -4.43 -13.15
C GLY A 129 -9.36 -3.26 -13.68
N GLN A 130 -9.67 -2.73 -14.86
CA GLN A 130 -8.70 -1.91 -15.60
C GLN A 130 -8.44 -0.51 -15.02
N ASN A 131 -9.45 0.16 -14.42
CA ASN A 131 -9.42 1.62 -14.22
C ASN A 131 -9.12 2.12 -12.79
N PHE A 132 -9.22 1.27 -11.76
CA PHE A 132 -9.04 1.73 -10.38
C PHE A 132 -7.61 2.23 -10.13
N ASN A 133 -7.45 3.46 -9.64
CA ASN A 133 -6.15 4.06 -9.32
C ASN A 133 -6.24 5.11 -8.19
N GLN A 134 -7.10 4.87 -7.20
CA GLN A 134 -7.29 5.79 -6.06
C GLN A 134 -6.34 5.46 -4.90
N PRO A 135 -5.90 6.47 -4.13
CA PRO A 135 -5.00 6.25 -3.01
C PRO A 135 -5.69 5.44 -1.90
N ILE A 136 -5.05 4.34 -1.51
CA ILE A 136 -5.52 3.41 -0.45
C ILE A 136 -4.37 3.00 0.50
N GLY A 137 -3.27 3.77 0.49
CA GLY A 137 -2.09 3.48 1.31
C GLY A 137 -2.32 3.59 2.83
N ASP A 138 -3.40 4.28 3.22
CA ASP A 138 -3.78 4.52 4.62
C ASP A 138 -4.74 3.44 5.18
N TRP A 139 -5.12 2.43 4.39
CA TRP A 139 -5.92 1.31 4.85
C TRP A 139 -5.24 0.53 5.98
N ASP A 140 -6.03 0.16 6.99
CA ASP A 140 -5.62 -0.82 7.99
C ASP A 140 -5.80 -2.23 7.41
N THR A 141 -4.70 -2.88 7.06
CA THR A 141 -4.69 -4.24 6.51
C THR A 141 -4.32 -5.30 7.55
N SER A 142 -4.18 -4.94 8.83
CA SER A 142 -3.67 -5.85 9.87
C SER A 142 -4.53 -7.09 10.12
N SER A 143 -5.83 -7.02 9.77
CA SER A 143 -6.77 -8.15 9.87
C SER A 143 -6.91 -8.97 8.59
N VAL A 144 -6.31 -8.52 7.48
CA VAL A 144 -6.49 -9.15 6.16
C VAL A 144 -5.67 -10.43 6.07
N THR A 145 -6.33 -11.53 5.67
CA THR A 145 -5.69 -12.85 5.51
C THR A 145 -5.59 -13.28 4.04
N ASP A 146 -6.45 -12.78 3.14
CA ASP A 146 -6.39 -13.10 1.71
C ASP A 146 -6.47 -11.84 0.83
N MET A 147 -5.39 -11.59 0.09
CA MET A 147 -5.26 -10.53 -0.92
C MET A 147 -5.10 -11.12 -2.34
N SER A 148 -5.37 -12.42 -2.53
CA SER A 148 -5.15 -13.09 -3.81
C SER A 148 -5.93 -12.40 -4.92
N GLY A 149 -5.25 -12.07 -6.02
CA GLY A 149 -5.86 -11.39 -7.16
C GLY A 149 -6.41 -9.99 -6.90
N MET A 150 -6.16 -9.37 -5.74
CA MET A 150 -6.76 -8.08 -5.35
C MET A 150 -6.65 -7.00 -6.43
N PHE A 151 -5.54 -6.96 -7.15
CA PHE A 151 -5.25 -6.05 -8.26
C PHE A 151 -5.01 -6.78 -9.59
N SER A 152 -5.58 -7.98 -9.77
CA SER A 152 -5.42 -8.74 -11.01
C SER A 152 -6.07 -8.01 -12.20
N ASN A 153 -5.34 -7.94 -13.32
CA ASN A 153 -5.71 -7.24 -14.55
C ASN A 153 -5.97 -5.73 -14.34
N THR A 154 -5.27 -5.10 -13.37
CA THR A 154 -5.33 -3.66 -13.14
C THR A 154 -4.26 -2.91 -13.93
N THR A 155 -4.65 -2.29 -15.04
CA THR A 155 -3.72 -1.57 -15.90
C THR A 155 -3.46 -0.12 -15.48
N SER A 156 -4.27 0.40 -14.55
CA SER A 156 -4.15 1.78 -14.07
C SER A 156 -3.56 1.91 -12.67
N PHE A 157 -3.65 0.87 -11.83
CA PHE A 157 -3.27 0.96 -10.42
C PHE A 157 -1.75 1.00 -10.22
N ASP A 158 -1.25 2.08 -9.64
CA ASP A 158 0.17 2.25 -9.27
C ASP A 158 0.33 3.13 -8.02
N GLN A 159 -0.59 2.99 -7.06
CA GLN A 159 -0.58 3.78 -5.82
C GLN A 159 0.34 3.17 -4.75
N PRO A 160 0.98 4.00 -3.90
CA PRO A 160 1.88 3.51 -2.87
C PRO A 160 1.11 2.75 -1.78
N ILE A 161 1.44 1.46 -1.63
CA ILE A 161 0.86 0.54 -0.63
C ILE A 161 1.93 -0.20 0.20
N GLY A 162 3.19 0.24 0.10
CA GLY A 162 4.31 -0.36 0.84
C GLY A 162 4.19 -0.25 2.37
N THR A 163 3.28 0.59 2.89
CA THR A 163 3.03 0.80 4.32
C THR A 163 2.00 -0.15 4.93
N TRP A 164 1.37 -0.99 4.11
CA TRP A 164 0.39 -1.96 4.58
C TRP A 164 1.01 -2.97 5.54
N ASN A 165 0.26 -3.31 6.59
CA ASN A 165 0.61 -4.41 7.47
C ASN A 165 0.14 -5.73 6.83
N THR A 166 1.09 -6.54 6.36
CA THR A 166 0.82 -7.82 5.72
C THR A 166 1.13 -9.05 6.60
N SER A 167 1.43 -8.85 7.89
CA SER A 167 1.88 -9.92 8.80
C SER A 167 0.87 -11.06 8.99
N SER A 168 -0.41 -10.84 8.66
CA SER A 168 -1.49 -11.82 8.75
C SER A 168 -1.94 -12.38 7.40
N VAL A 169 -1.33 -11.93 6.30
CA VAL A 169 -1.74 -12.34 4.95
C VAL A 169 -1.18 -13.72 4.62
N GLU A 170 -2.07 -14.66 4.35
CA GLU A 170 -1.76 -16.03 3.93
C GLU A 170 -1.80 -16.18 2.39
N GLY A 171 -2.69 -15.43 1.71
CA GLY A 171 -2.90 -15.52 0.27
C GLY A 171 -2.48 -14.26 -0.49
N MET A 172 -1.48 -14.36 -1.38
CA MET A 172 -1.05 -13.29 -2.30
C MET A 172 -1.02 -13.75 -3.78
N GLY A 173 -1.52 -14.96 -4.07
CA GLY A 173 -1.48 -15.53 -5.42
C GLY A 173 -2.18 -14.62 -6.44
N ARG A 174 -1.53 -14.37 -7.58
CA ARG A 174 -2.03 -13.49 -8.65
C ARG A 174 -2.36 -12.05 -8.24
N MET A 175 -1.90 -11.56 -7.07
CA MET A 175 -2.29 -10.24 -6.54
C MET A 175 -2.13 -9.10 -7.57
N PHE A 176 -1.04 -9.12 -8.35
CA PHE A 176 -0.70 -8.14 -9.39
C PHE A 176 -0.61 -8.76 -10.79
N TYR A 177 -1.26 -9.91 -11.01
CA TYR A 177 -1.27 -10.61 -12.31
C TYR A 177 -1.76 -9.69 -13.43
N SER A 178 -1.00 -9.55 -14.51
CA SER A 178 -1.28 -8.68 -15.65
C SER A 178 -1.59 -7.22 -15.26
N SER A 179 -0.87 -6.66 -14.29
CA SER A 179 -1.05 -5.28 -13.82
C SER A 179 0.05 -4.32 -14.32
N HIS A 180 -0.12 -3.01 -14.13
CA HIS A 180 0.93 -2.00 -14.38
C HIS A 180 1.64 -1.54 -13.09
N PHE A 181 1.36 -2.19 -11.96
CA PHE A 181 1.87 -1.82 -10.64
C PHE A 181 3.40 -1.87 -10.59
N ASN A 182 4.03 -0.82 -10.04
CA ASN A 182 5.48 -0.74 -9.90
C ASN A 182 5.92 0.04 -8.65
N GLN A 183 5.19 -0.07 -7.53
CA GLN A 183 5.57 0.54 -6.25
C GLN A 183 6.38 -0.40 -5.35
N PRO A 184 7.27 0.11 -4.49
CA PRO A 184 8.14 -0.70 -3.65
C PRO A 184 7.36 -1.48 -2.58
N LEU A 185 7.74 -2.75 -2.39
CA LEU A 185 7.08 -3.71 -1.47
C LEU A 185 8.06 -4.43 -0.51
N ASP A 186 9.34 -4.06 -0.48
CA ASP A 186 10.36 -4.76 0.33
C ASP A 186 10.03 -4.79 1.84
N GLU A 187 9.31 -3.77 2.33
CA GLU A 187 8.92 -3.62 3.73
C GLU A 187 7.79 -4.58 4.16
N TRP A 188 7.09 -5.21 3.22
CA TRP A 188 6.02 -6.15 3.56
C TRP A 188 6.56 -7.33 4.38
N ASP A 189 5.76 -7.74 5.35
CA ASP A 189 5.95 -8.98 6.10
C ASP A 189 5.27 -10.11 5.32
N VAL A 190 6.07 -11.08 4.87
CA VAL A 190 5.61 -12.23 4.08
C VAL A 190 5.76 -13.55 4.83
N SER A 191 5.96 -13.49 6.15
CA SER A 191 6.21 -14.67 7.00
C SER A 191 5.00 -15.58 7.18
N ALA A 192 3.79 -15.06 7.07
CA ALA A 192 2.55 -15.84 7.15
C ALA A 192 2.05 -16.38 5.80
N VAL A 193 2.66 -15.96 4.69
CA VAL A 193 2.15 -16.29 3.35
C VAL A 193 2.28 -17.78 3.09
N ALA A 194 1.25 -18.38 2.48
CA ALA A 194 1.24 -19.76 2.00
C ALA A 194 1.34 -19.83 0.46
N HIS A 195 0.85 -18.81 -0.24
CA HIS A 195 0.72 -18.81 -1.70
C HIS A 195 1.07 -17.45 -2.34
N MET A 196 2.06 -17.43 -3.22
CA MET A 196 2.49 -16.30 -4.06
C MET A 196 2.54 -16.63 -5.56
N PHE A 197 1.92 -17.74 -5.99
CA PHE A 197 1.98 -18.16 -7.38
C PHE A 197 1.47 -17.04 -8.31
N LEU A 198 2.20 -16.80 -9.40
CA LEU A 198 1.84 -15.84 -10.44
C LEU A 198 1.58 -14.41 -9.92
N MET A 199 2.13 -14.03 -8.77
CA MET A 199 1.83 -12.75 -8.11
C MET A 199 2.08 -11.55 -9.02
N PHE A 200 3.17 -11.55 -9.77
CA PHE A 200 3.56 -10.50 -10.72
C PHE A 200 3.63 -11.02 -12.17
N ASP A 201 3.01 -12.18 -12.46
CA ASP A 201 3.00 -12.69 -13.84
C ASP A 201 2.29 -11.70 -14.77
N GLY A 202 2.95 -11.27 -15.83
CA GLY A 202 2.45 -10.27 -16.77
C GLY A 202 2.43 -8.84 -16.23
N ALA A 203 3.01 -8.59 -15.05
CA ALA A 203 3.19 -7.23 -14.54
C ALA A 203 4.36 -6.55 -15.27
N THR A 204 4.09 -6.08 -16.49
CA THR A 204 5.13 -5.66 -17.47
C THR A 204 5.99 -4.48 -17.04
N ASN A 205 5.59 -3.74 -16.01
CA ASN A 205 6.37 -2.64 -15.44
C ASN A 205 7.11 -3.04 -14.16
N PHE A 206 6.73 -4.15 -13.52
CA PHE A 206 7.19 -4.47 -12.17
C PHE A 206 8.65 -4.91 -12.18
N ASN A 207 9.51 -4.10 -11.56
CA ASN A 207 10.96 -4.36 -11.42
C ASN A 207 11.51 -3.87 -10.06
N GLN A 208 10.66 -3.85 -9.03
CA GLN A 208 10.98 -3.30 -7.71
C GLN A 208 11.87 -4.22 -6.88
N CYS A 209 12.56 -3.62 -5.90
CA CYS A 209 13.37 -4.32 -4.91
C CYS A 209 12.51 -5.14 -3.93
N LEU A 210 12.86 -6.42 -3.80
CA LEU A 210 12.33 -7.42 -2.88
C LEU A 210 13.50 -8.15 -2.19
N GLY A 211 14.50 -7.38 -1.73
CA GLY A 211 15.77 -7.91 -1.23
C GLY A 211 15.63 -8.73 0.05
N SER A 212 14.71 -8.34 0.93
CA SER A 212 14.48 -8.98 2.23
C SER A 212 13.52 -10.18 2.18
N TRP A 213 12.84 -10.39 1.05
CA TRP A 213 11.73 -11.35 0.96
C TRP A 213 12.17 -12.80 1.17
N ALA A 214 13.36 -13.18 0.70
CA ALA A 214 13.89 -14.53 0.92
C ALA A 214 14.13 -14.85 2.40
N GLU A 215 14.44 -13.85 3.24
CA GLU A 215 14.66 -14.04 4.68
C GLU A 215 13.34 -14.17 5.44
N LYS A 216 12.26 -13.59 4.88
CA LYS A 216 10.93 -13.56 5.47
C LYS A 216 10.05 -14.72 5.00
N THR A 217 10.28 -15.26 3.80
CA THR A 217 9.35 -16.20 3.17
C THR A 217 9.57 -17.65 3.64
N PRO A 218 8.52 -18.36 4.07
CA PRO A 218 8.63 -19.78 4.38
C PRO A 218 9.01 -20.66 3.18
N ASP A 219 9.68 -21.79 3.44
CA ASP A 219 10.18 -22.71 2.42
C ASP A 219 9.05 -23.48 1.67
N TYR A 220 7.87 -23.59 2.26
CA TYR A 220 6.70 -24.25 1.65
C TYR A 220 5.93 -23.34 0.69
N VAL A 221 6.18 -22.03 0.65
CA VAL A 221 5.37 -21.06 -0.12
C VAL A 221 5.42 -21.34 -1.61
N SER A 222 4.28 -21.46 -2.29
CA SER A 222 4.29 -21.60 -3.75
C SER A 222 4.65 -20.27 -4.42
N VAL A 223 5.78 -20.22 -5.14
CA VAL A 223 6.27 -19.05 -5.91
C VAL A 223 6.26 -19.29 -7.42
N PHE A 224 5.50 -20.30 -7.86
CA PHE A 224 5.43 -20.71 -9.26
C PHE A 224 5.01 -19.55 -10.17
N GLY A 225 5.83 -19.29 -11.19
CA GLY A 225 5.65 -18.24 -12.20
C GLY A 225 5.51 -16.84 -11.61
N MET A 226 6.02 -16.61 -10.40
CA MET A 226 5.79 -15.36 -9.66
C MET A 226 6.20 -14.11 -10.45
N PHE A 227 7.23 -14.21 -11.30
CA PHE A 227 7.80 -13.10 -12.07
C PHE A 227 7.72 -13.31 -13.59
N ASP A 228 6.98 -14.32 -14.07
CA ASP A 228 6.84 -14.57 -15.51
C ASP A 228 6.34 -13.31 -16.22
N ASN A 229 6.89 -13.00 -17.40
CA ASN A 229 6.45 -11.83 -18.20
C ASN A 229 6.48 -10.46 -17.46
N SER A 230 7.22 -10.33 -16.34
CA SER A 230 7.44 -9.07 -15.62
C SER A 230 8.67 -8.32 -16.13
N ALA A 231 8.95 -7.12 -15.60
CA ALA A 231 10.18 -6.37 -15.89
C ALA A 231 11.35 -6.73 -14.95
N CYS A 232 11.23 -7.77 -14.13
CA CYS A 232 12.30 -8.24 -13.26
C CYS A 232 13.50 -8.78 -14.08
N PRO A 233 14.77 -8.53 -13.66
CA PRO A 233 15.95 -9.03 -14.38
C PRO A 233 16.05 -10.55 -14.48
N ASN A 234 15.54 -11.24 -13.47
CA ASN A 234 15.39 -12.68 -13.47
C ASN A 234 13.92 -13.00 -13.25
N THR A 235 13.31 -13.65 -14.23
CA THR A 235 11.90 -14.05 -14.19
C THR A 235 11.72 -15.52 -13.79
N SER A 236 12.82 -16.25 -13.55
CA SER A 236 12.73 -17.62 -13.04
C SER A 236 12.12 -17.65 -11.64
N ASP A 237 11.50 -18.76 -11.27
CA ASP A 237 11.01 -18.98 -9.90
C ASP A 237 12.12 -18.71 -8.87
N PRO A 238 11.90 -17.82 -7.89
CA PRO A 238 12.92 -17.48 -6.91
C PRO A 238 13.21 -18.65 -5.96
N ASP A 239 14.48 -18.81 -5.56
CA ASP A 239 14.84 -19.69 -4.44
C ASP A 239 14.34 -19.05 -3.14
N LYS A 240 13.47 -19.77 -2.43
CA LYS A 240 12.81 -19.25 -1.24
C LYS A 240 13.75 -18.95 -0.09
N THR A 241 14.91 -19.61 -0.10
CA THR A 241 15.93 -19.53 0.95
C THR A 241 17.10 -18.62 0.56
N LYS A 242 17.13 -18.12 -0.68
CA LYS A 242 18.25 -17.32 -1.20
C LYS A 242 17.74 -16.05 -1.87
N GLY A 243 18.02 -14.94 -1.21
CA GLY A 243 17.84 -13.62 -1.76
C GLY A 243 19.06 -13.15 -2.56
N PRO A 244 18.95 -11.98 -3.19
CA PRO A 244 17.72 -11.17 -3.26
C PRO A 244 16.72 -11.69 -4.32
N TRP A 245 15.42 -11.43 -4.12
CA TRP A 245 14.41 -11.61 -5.18
C TRP A 245 14.35 -10.37 -6.08
N CYS A 246 13.25 -10.05 -6.75
CA CYS A 246 13.23 -9.01 -7.81
C CYS A 246 13.91 -7.70 -7.39
N GLN A 247 14.67 -7.07 -8.27
CA GLN A 247 15.38 -5.79 -8.05
C GLN A 247 15.54 -5.06 -9.38
N THR A 248 15.54 -3.72 -9.41
CA THR A 248 16.58 -2.92 -10.10
C THR A 248 16.60 -1.46 -9.66
N SER A 249 17.80 -0.91 -9.54
CA SER A 249 18.19 0.21 -10.41
C SER A 249 19.66 -0.03 -10.80
N ASN A 250 19.91 -1.16 -11.49
CA ASN A 250 21.21 -1.80 -11.81
C ASN A 250 22.10 -2.21 -10.62
N ASP A 251 21.71 -1.80 -9.42
CA ASP A 251 22.46 -1.85 -8.19
C ASP A 251 21.85 -2.88 -7.23
N SER A 252 22.67 -3.45 -6.37
CA SER A 252 22.24 -3.82 -5.02
C SER A 252 21.29 -2.74 -4.48
N CYS A 253 20.12 -3.13 -3.94
CA CYS A 253 18.95 -2.31 -3.61
C CYS A 253 19.15 -1.10 -2.66
N GLY A 254 20.28 -0.40 -2.70
CA GLY A 254 20.63 0.68 -1.78
C GLY A 254 20.83 0.23 -0.34
N HIS A 255 20.52 -1.03 -0.01
CA HIS A 255 20.77 -1.65 1.28
C HIS A 255 22.27 -1.81 1.45
N LEU A 256 22.84 -0.92 2.25
CA LEU A 256 24.13 -1.17 2.88
C LEU A 256 23.92 -2.32 3.84
N VAL A 257 24.55 -3.46 3.58
CA VAL A 257 24.68 -4.48 4.60
C VAL A 257 25.54 -3.88 5.72
N SER A 258 25.36 -4.27 6.98
CA SER A 258 26.18 -3.77 8.12
C SER A 258 27.70 -3.83 7.83
N SER A 259 28.14 -4.84 7.05
CA SER A 259 29.51 -4.98 6.55
C SER A 259 29.97 -3.87 5.61
N ASP A 260 29.06 -3.27 4.82
CA ASP A 260 29.37 -2.21 3.86
C ASP A 260 29.64 -0.86 4.53
N CYS A 261 29.28 -0.75 5.82
CA CYS A 261 29.59 0.38 6.69
C CYS A 261 30.76 0.11 7.64
N ALA A 262 31.38 -1.08 7.56
CA ALA A 262 32.55 -1.40 8.35
C ALA A 262 33.74 -0.54 7.90
N ASN A 263 34.33 0.17 8.85
CA ASN A 263 35.56 0.91 8.62
C ASN A 263 36.75 -0.04 8.68
N GLU A 264 37.72 0.13 7.78
CA GLU A 264 39.08 -0.39 7.98
C GLU A 264 39.77 0.38 9.13
N LYS A 265 41.04 0.04 9.44
CA LYS A 265 41.81 0.76 10.47
C LYS A 265 42.08 2.22 10.08
N GLY A 266 42.17 2.53 8.78
CA GLY A 266 42.51 3.86 8.28
C GLY A 266 43.03 3.84 6.85
N PHE A 267 43.50 4.98 6.36
CA PHE A 267 44.00 5.14 4.99
C PHE A 267 45.20 6.09 4.93
N THR A 268 46.01 5.98 3.87
CA THR A 268 47.14 6.89 3.62
C THR A 268 46.79 7.90 2.54
N ILE A 269 47.02 9.19 2.81
CA ILE A 269 46.92 10.26 1.82
C ILE A 269 48.11 11.21 1.93
N LYS A 270 48.76 11.52 0.80
CA LYS A 270 49.94 12.41 0.75
C LYS A 270 51.02 12.05 1.81
N ARG A 271 51.34 10.76 1.95
CA ARG A 271 52.32 10.22 2.92
C ARG A 271 51.96 10.35 4.42
N LYS A 272 50.72 10.70 4.74
CA LYS A 272 50.19 10.69 6.11
C LYS A 272 49.12 9.60 6.24
N TYR A 273 49.28 8.73 7.23
CA TYR A 273 48.25 7.76 7.63
C TYR A 273 47.22 8.46 8.52
N ILE A 274 45.94 8.16 8.31
CA ILE A 274 44.80 8.72 9.06
C ILE A 274 43.89 7.55 9.43
N GLU A 275 43.60 7.39 10.72
CA GLU A 275 42.65 6.37 11.17
C GLU A 275 41.20 6.79 10.93
N CYS A 276 40.29 5.82 10.76
CA CYS A 276 38.87 6.14 10.57
C CYS A 276 38.27 6.83 11.80
N ASN A 277 38.78 6.57 13.01
CA ASN A 277 38.39 7.27 14.24
C ASN A 277 38.83 8.74 14.22
N GLU A 278 40.09 9.02 13.85
CA GLU A 278 40.60 10.38 13.69
C GLU A 278 39.80 11.16 12.64
N LEU A 279 39.40 10.50 11.54
CA LEU A 279 38.54 11.10 10.51
C LEU A 279 37.16 11.48 11.06
N SER A 280 36.61 10.70 12.00
CA SER A 280 35.29 10.95 12.60
C SER A 280 35.27 12.17 13.52
N GLU A 281 36.39 12.45 14.19
CA GLU A 281 36.59 13.55 15.14
C GLU A 281 36.84 14.91 14.45
N LEU A 282 37.12 14.93 13.15
CA LEU A 282 37.28 16.16 12.38
C LEU A 282 36.00 16.99 12.30
N SER A 283 36.17 18.30 12.05
CA SER A 283 35.03 19.17 11.76
C SER A 283 34.25 18.68 10.54
N ASP A 284 32.93 18.90 10.51
CA ASP A 284 32.08 18.47 9.40
C ASP A 284 32.61 18.95 8.04
N ARG A 285 33.20 20.15 7.98
CA ARG A 285 33.75 20.72 6.75
C ARG A 285 34.98 19.93 6.27
N GLU A 286 35.90 19.61 7.18
CA GLU A 286 37.14 18.89 6.87
C GLU A 286 36.89 17.43 6.56
N ARG A 287 36.04 16.77 7.35
CA ARG A 287 35.61 15.39 7.12
C ARG A 287 34.96 15.23 5.75
N ASN A 288 34.02 16.11 5.41
CA ASN A 288 33.38 16.09 4.09
C ASN A 288 34.37 16.34 2.94
N ALA A 289 35.39 17.19 3.14
CA ALA A 289 36.40 17.43 2.11
C ALA A 289 37.29 16.20 1.85
N LEU A 290 37.59 15.41 2.89
CA LEU A 290 38.34 14.16 2.77
C LEU A 290 37.48 13.03 2.19
N CYS A 291 36.23 12.88 2.65
CA CYS A 291 35.28 11.87 2.17
C CYS A 291 34.80 12.05 0.72
N ARG A 292 35.12 13.19 0.08
CA ARG A 292 34.94 13.38 -1.38
C ARG A 292 35.93 12.59 -2.22
N LYS A 293 37.05 12.16 -1.64
CA LYS A 293 38.08 11.41 -2.34
C LYS A 293 37.76 9.92 -2.28
N LYS A 294 38.15 9.19 -3.33
CA LYS A 294 37.86 7.74 -3.48
C LYS A 294 38.47 6.92 -2.34
N VAL A 295 39.75 7.15 -2.01
CA VAL A 295 40.50 6.36 -1.03
C VAL A 295 39.90 6.44 0.39
N PRO A 296 39.64 7.62 0.98
CA PRO A 296 38.99 7.71 2.30
C PRO A 296 37.56 7.15 2.30
N LYS A 297 36.81 7.33 1.21
CA LYS A 297 35.42 6.86 1.09
C LYS A 297 35.32 5.34 1.05
N GLN A 298 36.33 4.66 0.50
CA GLN A 298 36.40 3.20 0.45
C GLN A 298 36.91 2.60 1.76
N ALA A 299 37.90 3.22 2.41
CA ALA A 299 38.47 2.70 3.66
C ALA A 299 37.59 2.96 4.89
N CYS A 300 36.86 4.07 4.91
CA CYS A 300 36.02 4.46 6.06
C CYS A 300 34.56 4.75 5.66
N PRO A 301 33.83 3.78 5.06
CA PRO A 301 32.46 4.00 4.58
C PRO A 301 31.49 4.37 5.71
N GLY A 302 31.68 3.84 6.92
CA GLY A 302 30.91 4.19 8.13
C GLY A 302 30.99 5.67 8.53
N VAL A 303 32.07 6.35 8.15
CA VAL A 303 32.31 7.78 8.44
C VAL A 303 31.96 8.67 7.23
N CYS A 304 32.14 8.15 6.02
CA CYS A 304 32.08 8.92 4.79
C CYS A 304 30.79 8.78 3.98
N ASP A 305 30.05 7.67 4.10
CA ASP A 305 28.78 7.49 3.42
C ASP A 305 27.63 7.97 4.31
N ARG A 306 26.82 8.90 3.79
CA ARG A 306 25.68 9.46 4.53
C ARG A 306 24.59 8.43 4.81
N ARG A 307 24.59 7.32 4.06
CA ARG A 307 23.69 6.18 4.27
C ARG A 307 24.18 5.27 5.40
N CYS A 308 25.48 5.29 5.73
CA CYS A 308 26.07 4.55 6.87
C CYS A 308 26.01 5.31 8.21
N ILE A 309 25.53 6.55 8.21
CA ILE A 309 25.45 7.38 9.42
C ILE A 309 24.05 7.22 10.02
N CYS A 310 23.87 6.25 10.90
CA CYS A 310 22.75 6.27 11.85
C CYS A 310 22.99 7.42 12.84
N LYS A 311 22.34 8.56 12.61
CA LYS A 311 22.31 9.65 13.58
C LYS A 311 20.92 9.73 14.20
N ASP A 312 20.86 9.31 15.45
CA ASP A 312 19.81 9.72 16.37
C ASP A 312 19.91 11.25 16.54
N LYS A 313 19.09 11.99 15.77
CA LYS A 313 19.16 13.45 15.75
C LYS A 313 18.40 14.02 16.95
N LYS A 314 19.07 14.12 18.10
CA LYS A 314 18.64 14.89 19.29
C LYS A 314 18.58 16.41 19.07
N ARG A 315 18.04 16.92 17.96
CA ARG A 315 17.84 18.37 17.73
C ARG A 315 16.54 18.68 16.98
N PHE A 316 15.43 18.43 17.63
CA PHE A 316 14.17 19.12 17.31
C PHE A 316 13.79 20.02 18.48
N SER A 317 13.61 21.32 18.23
CA SER A 317 13.05 22.25 19.21
C SER A 317 11.83 22.94 18.61
N ILE A 318 10.68 22.83 19.29
CA ILE A 318 9.45 23.55 18.95
C ILE A 318 9.52 24.93 19.60
N LYS A 319 9.55 26.02 18.81
CA LYS A 319 9.43 27.38 19.37
C LYS A 319 7.96 27.77 19.52
N LYS A 320 7.52 28.07 20.75
CA LYS A 320 6.20 28.67 21.03
C LYS A 320 6.08 30.03 20.32
N ASN A 321 4.94 30.26 19.66
CA ASN A 321 4.56 31.60 19.24
C ASN A 321 3.84 32.33 20.39
N ARG A 322 4.01 33.66 20.52
CA ARG A 322 3.62 34.50 21.68
C ARG A 322 2.11 34.58 21.99
N LYS A 323 1.24 33.75 21.39
CA LYS A 323 -0.23 33.88 21.49
C LYS A 323 -0.99 32.66 22.03
N HIS A 324 -0.34 31.71 22.71
CA HIS A 324 -1.02 30.65 23.49
C HIS A 324 -2.24 29.94 22.84
N ILE A 325 -2.26 29.75 21.52
CA ILE A 325 -3.34 29.06 20.80
C ILE A 325 -2.71 28.02 19.86
N PHE A 326 -3.12 26.75 19.98
CA PHE A 326 -2.70 25.63 19.12
C PHE A 326 -3.38 25.69 17.73
N LYS A 327 -3.18 26.78 16.99
CA LYS A 327 -3.52 26.89 15.57
C LYS A 327 -2.39 27.62 14.84
N GLY A 328 -1.64 26.90 14.02
CA GLY A 328 -0.59 27.46 13.16
C GLY A 328 0.16 26.37 12.38
N SER A 329 0.74 26.75 11.25
CA SER A 329 1.63 25.92 10.44
C SER A 329 3.02 25.82 11.09
N TYR A 330 3.56 24.61 11.15
CA TYR A 330 4.88 24.35 11.75
C TYR A 330 5.91 24.12 10.64
N LYS A 331 6.99 24.90 10.63
CA LYS A 331 8.11 24.71 9.70
C LYS A 331 9.21 23.88 10.36
N CYS A 332 9.45 22.68 9.86
CA CYS A 332 10.61 21.86 10.21
C CYS A 332 11.88 22.44 9.55
N ARG A 333 12.70 23.18 10.31
CA ARG A 333 13.99 23.66 9.80
C ARG A 333 15.06 22.58 9.92
N ASN A 334 15.46 21.99 8.79
CA ASN A 334 16.77 21.37 8.65
C ASN A 334 17.82 22.47 8.43
N VAL A 335 18.93 22.46 9.16
CA VAL A 335 20.02 23.43 8.97
C VAL A 335 20.81 23.03 7.73
N GLY A 336 20.34 23.48 6.57
CA GLY A 336 20.96 23.26 5.26
C GLY A 336 20.02 23.81 4.18
N LYS A 337 20.46 24.81 3.42
CA LYS A 337 19.63 25.57 2.48
C LYS A 337 19.28 24.75 1.24
N GLN A 338 18.04 24.97 0.79
CA GLN A 338 17.37 24.58 -0.46
C GLN A 338 16.67 23.19 -0.44
N ASN A 339 15.35 23.25 -0.61
CA ASN A 339 14.33 22.19 -0.70
C ASN A 339 13.87 21.56 0.63
N GLN A 340 13.02 22.28 1.36
CA GLN A 340 12.21 21.77 2.47
C GLN A 340 10.75 21.58 2.02
N PRO A 341 10.11 20.42 2.24
CA PRO A 341 8.67 20.28 2.13
C PRO A 341 7.97 21.03 3.27
N SER A 342 6.87 21.73 2.99
CA SER A 342 5.98 22.26 4.04
C SER A 342 5.01 21.19 4.50
N CYS A 343 4.92 20.95 5.81
CA CYS A 343 3.89 20.11 6.40
C CYS A 343 2.68 20.98 6.72
N ASP A 344 1.64 20.93 5.90
CA ASP A 344 0.37 21.61 6.15
C ASP A 344 -0.60 20.66 6.87
N THR A 345 -0.39 20.46 8.18
CA THR A 345 -1.36 19.75 9.03
C THR A 345 -1.68 20.58 10.28
N LYS A 346 -2.96 20.90 10.46
CA LYS A 346 -3.50 21.57 11.66
C LYS A 346 -3.69 20.53 12.78
N ALA A 347 -2.67 20.30 13.59
CA ALA A 347 -2.77 19.38 14.73
C ALA A 347 -3.40 20.05 15.97
N LYS A 348 -4.48 19.47 16.51
CA LYS A 348 -5.03 19.76 17.85
C LYS A 348 -4.59 18.64 18.81
N LYS A 349 -3.75 18.99 19.80
CA LYS A 349 -3.14 18.17 20.88
C LYS A 349 -1.79 17.52 20.58
N ARG A 350 -1.05 17.30 21.69
CA ARG A 350 0.37 16.91 21.80
C ARG A 350 0.67 15.66 20.96
N LEU A 351 1.33 15.86 19.83
CA LEU A 351 1.97 14.81 19.06
C LEU A 351 3.50 14.96 19.16
N LEU A 352 4.20 13.82 19.11
CA LEU A 352 5.65 13.73 19.10
C LEU A 352 6.16 14.03 17.68
N VAL A 353 7.44 14.40 17.56
CA VAL A 353 8.06 14.79 16.27
C VAL A 353 8.02 13.65 15.24
N LYS A 354 8.09 12.39 15.70
CA LYS A 354 7.94 11.19 14.88
C LYS A 354 6.58 11.12 14.17
N ASP A 355 5.53 11.65 14.79
CA ASP A 355 4.16 11.65 14.26
C ASP A 355 3.94 12.75 13.21
N LEU A 356 4.91 13.67 13.04
CA LEU A 356 4.81 14.82 12.13
C LEU A 356 5.74 14.71 10.90
N CYS A 357 6.69 13.77 10.89
CA CYS A 357 7.64 13.56 9.79
C CYS A 357 8.06 12.08 9.70
N PRO A 358 7.15 11.17 9.27
CA PRO A 358 7.40 9.73 9.25
C PRO A 358 8.54 9.32 8.30
N LYS A 359 8.70 10.00 7.14
CA LYS A 359 9.69 9.66 6.09
C LYS A 359 11.19 9.71 6.49
N LYS A 360 11.56 9.99 7.75
CA LYS A 360 12.97 9.99 8.20
C LYS A 360 13.24 9.31 9.53
N CYS A 361 12.24 8.74 10.19
CA CYS A 361 12.45 8.05 11.46
C CYS A 361 12.53 6.53 11.30
N ASP A 362 11.90 5.94 10.29
CA ASP A 362 11.84 4.48 10.16
C ASP A 362 13.05 3.85 9.43
N SER A 363 13.95 4.64 8.84
CA SER A 363 15.20 4.11 8.28
C SER A 363 16.31 3.92 9.33
N CYS A 364 15.96 3.63 10.59
CA CYS A 364 16.88 3.58 11.74
C CYS A 364 16.60 2.43 12.75
N LEU A 365 16.06 1.29 12.29
CA LEU A 365 16.05 0.02 13.03
C LEU A 365 16.32 -1.07 11.99
N THR A 366 17.54 -1.58 11.86
CA THR A 366 18.05 -2.70 12.68
C THR A 366 19.44 -2.49 13.25
#